data_AF-A0A6G0UQB4-F1
#
_entry.id   AF-A0A6G0UQB4-F1
#
_cell.length_a   1.000
_cell.length_b   1.000
_cell.length_c   1.000
_cell.angle_alpha   90.00
_cell.angle_beta   90.00
_cell.angle_gamma   90.00
#
_symmetry.space_group_name_H-M   'P 1'
#
loop_
_entity.id
_entity.type
_entity.pdbx_description
1 polymer ?
#
loop_
_entity_poly.entity_id
_entity_poly.type
_entity_poly.pdbx_seq_one_letter_code
_entity_poly.pdbx_strand_id
1 'polypeptide(L)'
;MVSPDSDYAAFRSLRQLKPVKRELKPVLSDEDKAALEERKKKLVEEQEQRTYKQMVSNVASERHNKEDEYGHIWREMNRQGTAVFNTLITVGGAFTFAFYGIQMMIPGIDFPYKIISGLILGGIVFIADLYFIMKSM
;
A
#
# COMPACT_ATOMS: atom_id res chain seq x y z
N MET A 1 4.59 -52.97 -37.86
CA MET A 1 4.26 -54.25 -37.19
C MET A 1 5.09 -54.34 -35.94
N VAL A 2 4.48 -54.15 -34.77
CA VAL A 2 5.15 -54.14 -33.46
C VAL A 2 5.34 -55.60 -33.03
N SER A 3 6.60 -55.99 -32.78
CA SER A 3 6.97 -57.36 -32.43
C SER A 3 6.45 -57.70 -31.02
N PRO A 4 5.60 -58.73 -30.83
CA PRO A 4 4.95 -59.02 -29.55
C PRO A 4 5.88 -59.49 -28.41
N ASP A 5 7.16 -59.80 -28.68
CA ASP A 5 8.03 -60.49 -27.71
C ASP A 5 8.85 -59.57 -26.78
N SER A 6 8.95 -58.27 -27.07
CA SER A 6 9.80 -57.35 -26.30
C SER A 6 9.24 -57.02 -24.91
N ASP A 7 7.92 -56.99 -24.77
CA ASP A 7 7.28 -56.54 -23.52
C ASP A 7 7.24 -57.63 -22.45
N TYR A 8 7.27 -58.91 -22.85
CA TYR A 8 7.20 -60.04 -21.91
C TYR A 8 8.50 -60.29 -21.12
N ALA A 9 9.64 -59.75 -21.58
CA ALA A 9 10.92 -59.90 -20.88
C ALA A 9 10.92 -59.17 -19.53
N ALA A 10 10.29 -57.98 -19.47
CA ALA A 10 10.19 -57.15 -18.26
C ALA A 10 9.29 -57.77 -17.17
N PHE A 11 8.31 -58.61 -17.53
CA PHE A 11 7.42 -59.26 -16.57
C PHE A 11 8.00 -60.56 -15.98
N ARG A 12 9.09 -61.10 -16.54
CA ARG A 12 9.75 -62.30 -16.01
C ARG A 12 10.47 -62.02 -14.68
N SER A 13 11.05 -60.83 -14.54
CA SER A 13 11.71 -60.36 -13.31
C SER A 13 10.71 -60.02 -12.19
N LEU A 14 9.50 -59.57 -12.53
CA LEU A 14 8.44 -59.31 -11.55
C LEU A 14 7.94 -60.59 -10.87
N ARG A 15 8.02 -61.74 -11.53
CA ARG A 15 7.60 -63.04 -10.97
C ARG A 15 8.57 -63.58 -9.90
N GLN A 16 9.78 -63.03 -9.81
CA GLN A 16 10.78 -63.39 -8.79
C GLN A 16 10.73 -62.51 -7.54
N LEU A 17 9.93 -61.45 -7.54
CA LEU A 17 9.73 -60.63 -6.36
C LEU A 17 8.87 -61.42 -5.36
N LYS A 18 9.48 -61.87 -4.27
CA LYS A 18 8.73 -62.34 -3.10
C LYS A 18 7.79 -61.21 -2.67
N PRO A 19 6.51 -61.49 -2.37
CA PRO A 19 5.63 -60.46 -1.84
C PRO A 19 6.28 -59.91 -0.58
N VAL A 20 6.62 -58.63 -0.59
CA VAL A 20 7.03 -57.91 0.61
C VAL A 20 5.80 -57.92 1.50
N LYS A 21 5.76 -58.87 2.44
CA LYS A 21 4.78 -58.91 3.51
C LYS A 21 5.06 -57.65 4.33
N ARG A 22 4.39 -56.55 4.00
CA ARG A 22 4.37 -55.37 4.85
C ARG A 22 3.77 -55.85 6.15
N GLU A 23 4.61 -56.03 7.16
CA GLU A 23 4.17 -56.24 8.53
C GLU A 23 3.19 -55.10 8.82
N LEU A 24 1.91 -55.45 8.86
CA LEU A 24 0.85 -54.52 9.22
C LEU A 24 1.15 -54.17 10.67
N LYS A 25 1.74 -52.99 10.90
CA LYS A 25 1.97 -52.47 12.25
C LYS A 25 0.70 -52.73 13.08
N PRO A 26 0.85 -53.19 14.33
CA PRO A 26 -0.26 -53.69 15.13
C PRO A 26 -1.38 -52.66 15.14
N VAL A 27 -2.62 -53.16 15.15
CA VAL A 27 -3.85 -52.38 15.24
C VAL A 27 -3.61 -51.20 16.17
N LEU A 28 -3.62 -50.01 15.59
CA LEU A 28 -3.36 -48.73 16.24
C LEU A 28 -4.11 -48.70 17.59
N SER A 29 -3.41 -48.42 18.69
CA SER A 29 -4.05 -48.31 20.01
C SER A 29 -5.19 -47.30 19.92
N ASP A 30 -6.27 -47.48 20.69
CA ASP A 30 -7.42 -46.57 20.61
C ASP A 30 -7.03 -45.12 20.96
N GLU A 31 -6.00 -44.95 21.80
CA GLU A 31 -5.36 -43.67 22.09
C GLU A 31 -4.63 -43.07 20.87
N ASP A 32 -3.91 -43.90 20.11
CA ASP A 32 -3.19 -43.47 18.90
C ASP A 32 -4.16 -43.10 17.76
N LYS A 33 -5.32 -43.78 17.69
CA LYS A 33 -6.41 -43.43 16.76
C LYS A 33 -6.99 -42.06 17.11
N ALA A 34 -7.27 -41.82 18.38
CA ALA A 34 -7.78 -40.53 18.84
C ALA A 34 -6.79 -39.40 18.53
N ALA A 35 -5.50 -39.59 18.81
CA ALA A 35 -4.45 -38.61 18.49
C ALA A 35 -4.33 -38.34 16.97
N LEU A 36 -4.55 -39.36 16.13
CA LEU A 36 -4.57 -39.22 14.68
C LEU A 36 -5.81 -38.48 14.18
N GLU A 37 -6.99 -38.73 14.76
CA GLU A 37 -8.24 -38.02 14.47
C GLU A 37 -8.13 -36.52 14.79
N GLU A 38 -7.55 -36.17 15.95
CA GLU A 38 -7.29 -34.78 16.33
C GLU A 38 -6.34 -34.08 15.36
N ARG A 39 -5.26 -34.76 14.95
CA ARG A 39 -4.32 -34.23 13.96
C ARG A 39 -4.96 -34.04 12.59
N LYS A 40 -5.80 -34.99 12.13
CA LYS A 40 -6.56 -34.83 10.89
C LYS A 40 -7.46 -33.61 10.94
N LYS A 41 -8.20 -33.43 12.03
CA LYS A 41 -9.10 -32.29 12.21
C LYS A 41 -8.33 -30.97 12.14
N LYS A 42 -7.20 -30.87 12.84
CA LYS A 42 -6.32 -29.68 12.78
C LYS A 42 -5.79 -29.42 11.37
N LEU A 43 -5.33 -30.45 10.66
CA LEU A 43 -4.83 -30.31 9.30
C LEU A 43 -5.91 -29.87 8.31
N VAL A 44 -7.14 -30.34 8.48
CA VAL A 44 -8.30 -29.91 7.68
C VAL A 44 -8.60 -28.44 7.96
N GLU A 45 -8.67 -28.04 9.24
CA GLU A 45 -8.88 -26.64 9.61
C GLU A 45 -7.78 -25.72 9.04
N GLU A 46 -6.52 -26.15 9.08
CA GLU A 46 -5.40 -25.40 8.48
C GLU A 46 -5.51 -25.30 6.94
N GLN A 47 -5.93 -26.36 6.26
CA GLN A 47 -6.16 -26.34 4.81
C GLN A 47 -7.34 -25.44 4.42
N GLU A 48 -8.43 -25.52 5.17
CA GLU A 48 -9.61 -24.67 4.98
C GLU A 48 -9.25 -23.21 5.20
N GLN A 49 -8.46 -22.88 6.23
CA GLN A 49 -7.98 -21.51 6.44
C GLN A 49 -7.07 -21.02 5.30
N ARG A 50 -6.19 -21.87 4.75
CA ARG A 50 -5.36 -21.51 3.60
C ARG A 50 -6.21 -21.26 2.36
N THR A 51 -7.16 -22.14 2.09
CA THR A 51 -8.09 -22.01 0.95
C THR A 51 -8.96 -20.76 1.11
N TYR A 52 -9.48 -20.52 2.31
CA TYR A 52 -10.23 -19.31 2.63
C TYR A 52 -9.39 -18.05 2.38
N LYS A 53 -8.16 -18.00 2.90
CA LYS A 53 -7.23 -16.89 2.67
C LYS A 53 -6.92 -16.67 1.18
N GLN A 54 -6.78 -17.74 0.40
CA GLN A 54 -6.62 -17.65 -1.05
C GLN A 54 -7.88 -17.09 -1.72
N MET A 55 -9.07 -17.54 -1.33
CA MET A 55 -10.35 -17.04 -1.87
C MET A 55 -10.58 -15.55 -1.56
N VAL A 56 -10.17 -15.07 -0.39
CA VAL A 56 -10.33 -13.65 0.00
C VAL A 56 -9.11 -12.77 -0.28
N SER A 57 -8.02 -13.33 -0.80
CA SER A 57 -6.76 -12.60 -1.06
C SER A 57 -6.95 -11.43 -2.03
N ASN A 58 -7.77 -11.62 -3.07
CA ASN A 58 -8.09 -10.57 -4.04
C ASN A 58 -8.81 -9.39 -3.39
N VAL A 59 -9.76 -9.67 -2.48
CA VAL A 59 -10.52 -8.65 -1.76
C VAL A 59 -9.63 -7.91 -0.74
N ALA A 60 -8.73 -8.63 -0.07
CA ALA A 60 -7.77 -8.01 0.85
C ALA A 60 -6.76 -7.12 0.11
N SER A 61 -6.26 -7.57 -1.05
CA SER A 61 -5.37 -6.78 -1.91
C SER A 61 -6.06 -5.55 -2.49
N GLU A 62 -7.32 -5.66 -2.92
CA GLU A 62 -8.10 -4.51 -3.40
C GLU A 62 -8.36 -3.47 -2.31
N ARG A 63 -8.57 -3.88 -1.06
CA ARG A 63 -8.73 -2.96 0.07
C ARG A 63 -7.42 -2.25 0.40
N HIS A 64 -6.31 -2.99 0.46
CA HIS A 64 -5.00 -2.40 0.75
C HIS A 64 -4.59 -1.38 -0.30
N ASN A 65 -4.73 -1.71 -1.59
CA ASN A 65 -4.45 -0.79 -2.69
C ASN A 65 -5.31 0.48 -2.63
N LYS A 66 -6.59 0.36 -2.25
CA LYS A 66 -7.47 1.53 -2.07
C LYS A 66 -7.08 2.37 -0.86
N GLU A 67 -6.77 1.77 0.27
CA GLU A 67 -6.31 2.49 1.47
C GLU A 67 -4.99 3.24 1.21
N ASP A 68 -4.07 2.63 0.47
CA ASP A 68 -2.82 3.26 0.05
C ASP A 68 -3.06 4.39 -0.97
N GLU A 69 -4.00 4.23 -1.89
CA GLU A 69 -4.41 5.27 -2.86
C GLU A 69 -4.99 6.49 -2.14
N TYR A 70 -5.89 6.29 -1.17
CA TYR A 70 -6.40 7.40 -0.35
C TYR A 70 -5.27 8.04 0.46
N GLY A 71 -4.40 7.26 1.09
CA GLY A 71 -3.24 7.76 1.83
C GLY A 71 -2.31 8.63 0.98
N HIS A 72 -2.08 8.23 -0.27
CA HIS A 72 -1.30 9.00 -1.25
C HIS A 72 -1.96 10.33 -1.60
N ILE A 73 -3.26 10.32 -1.90
CA ILE A 73 -4.03 11.54 -2.22
C ILE A 73 -3.97 12.54 -1.06
N TRP A 74 -4.19 12.09 0.18
CA TRP A 74 -4.11 12.95 1.36
C TRP A 74 -2.72 13.54 1.58
N ARG A 75 -1.67 12.76 1.31
CA ARG A 75 -0.28 13.20 1.48
C ARG A 75 0.12 14.24 0.43
N GLU A 76 -0.33 14.08 -0.80
CA GLU A 76 -0.12 15.05 -1.89
C GLU A 76 -0.93 16.33 -1.69
N MET A 77 -2.19 16.21 -1.22
CA MET A 77 -3.01 17.35 -0.83
C MET A 77 -2.37 18.16 0.31
N ASN A 78 -1.80 17.50 1.32
CA ASN A 78 -1.10 18.20 2.40
C ASN A 78 0.14 18.96 1.88
N ARG A 79 0.85 18.42 0.90
CA ARG A 79 2.02 19.09 0.30
C ARG A 79 1.61 20.35 -0.47
N GLN A 80 0.58 20.26 -1.31
CA GLN A 80 0.06 21.42 -2.06
C GLN A 80 -0.60 22.44 -1.13
N GLY A 81 -1.37 21.97 -0.14
CA GLY A 81 -2.02 22.82 0.85
C GLY A 81 -1.01 23.61 1.69
N THR A 82 0.12 23.00 2.07
CA THR A 82 1.20 23.69 2.79
C THR A 82 1.83 24.79 1.93
N ALA A 83 2.00 24.56 0.63
CA ALA A 83 2.56 25.57 -0.29
C ALA A 83 1.63 26.77 -0.46
N VAL A 84 0.32 26.53 -0.61
CA VAL A 84 -0.70 27.59 -0.67
C VAL A 84 -0.75 28.37 0.65
N PHE A 85 -0.74 27.67 1.78
CA PHE A 85 -0.75 28.29 3.09
C PHE A 85 0.48 29.18 3.33
N ASN A 86 1.67 28.71 2.97
CA ASN A 86 2.89 29.50 3.06
C ASN A 86 2.81 30.77 2.21
N THR A 87 2.28 30.65 0.98
CA THR A 87 2.07 31.79 0.07
C THR A 87 1.11 32.82 0.65
N LEU A 88 0.06 32.40 1.35
CA LEU A 88 -0.85 33.34 2.02
C LEU A 88 -0.15 34.10 3.15
N ILE A 89 0.71 33.42 3.91
CA ILE A 89 1.50 34.04 4.99
C ILE A 89 2.49 35.05 4.43
N THR A 90 3.25 34.69 3.39
CA THR A 90 4.26 35.56 2.78
C THR A 90 3.63 36.78 2.11
N VAL A 91 2.56 36.60 1.35
CA VAL A 91 1.82 37.70 0.71
C VAL A 91 1.16 38.60 1.74
N GLY A 92 0.52 38.02 2.76
CA GLY A 92 -0.06 38.78 3.87
C GLY A 92 1.00 39.55 4.67
N GLY A 93 2.16 38.93 4.90
CA GLY A 93 3.31 39.56 5.55
C GLY A 93 3.86 40.73 4.73
N ALA A 94 4.04 40.56 3.42
CA ALA A 94 4.50 41.61 2.52
C ALA A 94 3.51 42.78 2.44
N PHE A 95 2.21 42.47 2.35
CA PHE A 95 1.15 43.48 2.34
C PHE A 95 1.12 44.29 3.64
N THR A 96 1.11 43.61 4.79
CA THR A 96 1.08 44.27 6.10
C THR A 96 2.36 45.07 6.35
N PHE A 97 3.52 44.52 5.99
CA PHE A 97 4.80 45.22 6.06
C PHE A 97 4.79 46.50 5.22
N ALA A 98 4.30 46.46 3.98
CA ALA A 98 4.21 47.63 3.14
C ALA A 98 3.21 48.67 3.68
N PHE A 99 2.04 48.22 4.14
CA PHE A 99 1.00 49.07 4.70
C PHE A 99 1.47 49.83 5.95
N TYR A 100 2.09 49.13 6.91
CA TYR A 100 2.63 49.75 8.12
C TYR A 100 3.97 50.46 7.86
N GLY A 101 4.79 49.92 6.95
CA GLY A 101 6.09 50.47 6.59
C GLY A 101 5.97 51.86 5.99
N ILE A 102 5.04 52.08 5.06
CA ILE A 102 4.84 53.41 4.47
C ILE A 102 4.26 54.40 5.49
N GLN A 103 3.43 53.93 6.43
CA GLN A 103 2.91 54.76 7.52
C GLN A 103 4.02 55.23 8.47
N MET A 104 4.99 54.36 8.75
CA MET A 104 6.14 54.71 9.58
C MET A 104 7.13 55.63 8.85
N MET A 105 7.25 55.50 7.53
CA MET A 105 8.15 56.32 6.73
C MET A 105 7.58 57.72 6.44
N ILE A 106 6.28 57.81 6.13
CA ILE A 106 5.58 59.07 5.80
C ILE A 106 4.40 59.23 6.77
N PRO A 107 4.60 59.90 7.92
CA PRO A 107 3.52 60.13 8.87
C PRO A 107 2.46 61.03 8.24
N GLY A 108 1.19 60.64 8.38
CA GLY A 108 0.05 61.38 7.83
C GLY A 108 -0.34 61.04 6.39
N ILE A 109 0.28 60.04 5.77
CA ILE A 109 -0.13 59.58 4.43
C ILE A 109 -1.58 59.06 4.42
N ASP A 110 -2.35 59.42 3.39
CA ASP A 110 -3.75 59.02 3.28
C ASP A 110 -3.90 57.51 3.15
N PHE A 111 -5.01 56.99 3.67
CA PHE A 111 -5.32 55.56 3.68
C PHE A 111 -5.24 54.87 2.30
N PRO A 112 -5.71 55.47 1.18
CA PRO A 112 -5.65 54.83 -0.13
C PRO A 112 -4.21 54.52 -0.58
N TYR A 113 -3.26 55.42 -0.32
CA TYR A 113 -1.86 55.20 -0.69
C TYR A 113 -1.23 54.05 0.09
N LYS A 114 -1.63 53.86 1.35
CA LYS A 114 -1.19 52.71 2.16
C LYS A 114 -1.64 51.39 1.53
N ILE A 115 -2.91 51.31 1.13
CA ILE A 115 -3.44 50.12 0.46
C ILE A 115 -2.74 49.87 -0.88
N ILE A 116 -2.57 50.90 -1.71
CA ILE A 116 -1.91 50.76 -3.03
C ILE A 116 -0.47 50.26 -2.85
N SER A 117 0.29 50.80 -1.90
CA SER A 117 1.65 50.35 -1.62
C SER A 117 1.70 48.88 -1.20
N GLY A 118 0.77 48.46 -0.34
CA GLY A 118 0.62 47.05 0.05
C GLY A 118 0.25 46.14 -1.11
N LEU A 119 -0.63 46.61 -1.99
CA LEU A 119 -1.10 45.83 -3.13
C LEU A 119 0.00 45.63 -4.18
N ILE A 120 0.85 46.63 -4.40
CA ILE A 120 2.02 46.53 -5.28
C ILE A 120 3.04 45.55 -4.71
N LEU A 121 3.47 45.75 -3.45
CA LEU A 121 4.48 44.88 -2.83
C LEU A 121 3.99 43.44 -2.64
N GLY A 122 2.76 43.28 -2.13
CA GLY A 122 2.11 41.98 -2.01
C GLY A 122 1.90 41.30 -3.35
N GLY A 123 1.58 42.07 -4.41
CA GLY A 123 1.46 41.56 -5.78
C GLY A 123 2.76 41.00 -6.34
N ILE A 124 3.89 41.68 -6.12
CA ILE A 124 5.22 41.19 -6.55
C ILE A 124 5.54 39.86 -5.87
N VAL A 125 5.34 39.80 -4.55
CA VAL A 125 5.58 38.57 -3.76
C VAL A 125 4.64 37.46 -4.19
N PHE A 126 3.36 37.77 -4.44
CA PHE A 126 2.39 36.80 -4.92
C PHE A 126 2.78 36.20 -6.27
N ILE A 127 3.25 37.02 -7.22
CA ILE A 127 3.72 36.52 -8.52
C ILE A 127 4.96 35.62 -8.34
N ALA A 128 5.88 35.99 -7.45
CA ALA A 128 7.07 35.19 -7.15
C ALA A 128 6.71 33.83 -6.52
N ASP A 129 5.79 33.81 -5.55
CA ASP A 129 5.36 32.59 -4.89
C ASP A 129 4.48 31.71 -5.80
N LEU A 130 3.62 32.32 -6.61
CA LEU A 130 2.82 31.61 -7.61
C LEU A 130 3.71 30.93 -8.67
N TYR A 131 4.79 31.60 -9.10
CA TYR A 131 5.80 30.99 -9.96
C TYR A 131 6.44 29.77 -9.30
N PHE A 132 6.77 29.87 -8.02
CA PHE A 132 7.36 28.77 -7.27
C PHE A 132 6.39 27.58 -7.13
N ILE A 133 5.11 27.83 -6.84
CA ILE A 133 4.07 26.79 -6.80
C ILE A 133 3.95 26.10 -8.15
N MET A 134 3.82 26.86 -9.24
CA MET A 134 3.61 26.32 -10.59
C MET A 134 4.82 25.49 -11.06
N LYS A 135 6.04 25.88 -10.66
CA LYS A 135 7.27 25.14 -10.97
C LYS A 135 7.51 23.95 -10.04
N SER A 136 7.00 24.00 -8.81
CA SER A 136 7.15 22.95 -7.80
C SER A 136 6.14 21.82 -7.95
N MET A 137 5.11 21.99 -8.79
CA MET A 137 4.21 20.92 -9.23
C MET A 137 4.86 20.03 -10.29
#